data_AF-A0A0G1YC97-F1
#
_entry.id   AF-A0A0G1YC97-F1
#
_cell.length_a   1.000
_cell.length_b   1.000
_cell.length_c   1.000
_cell.angle_alpha   90.00
_cell.angle_beta   90.00
_cell.angle_gamma   90.00
#
_symmetry.space_group_name_H-M   'P 1'
#
loop_
_entity.id
_entity.type
_entity.pdbx_description
1 polymer ?
#
loop_
_entity_poly.entity_id
_entity_poly.type
_entity_poly.pdbx_seq_one_letter_code
_entity_poly.pdbx_strand_id
1 'polypeptide(L)'
;MTPSGRSAVDRWLLLLFGAGLVLASWLVVPLPSLAFGLPKILILGFVTLIFCVSLAFHPSLGVLGRLVSHWAGWCLLLFAVVVPLSLLWSVAPLLSFFGSAPRYEGVLTHMLYVTIALLAMLGATTEEGRRILVKTIVIANVGIVAYGVLQVVSLDPLAFLWGSDVFLGRTFSLIGQPNTLGLFLVLTVPFVILSARLGPRWWRIAGLILFLLNIVVLLSTASRSAILGLGIAFLFATVWMHGRARILSRKQWALLVVCALILAALGTHYMLKRFSVPTESERSVDSRLLIWTGGMQMLAERPQGYGLETVGILSARSMSDSILRFESLTTRIDRAHSKPLDLLLTLGPLGFLAYYGLLIGLLIQLWHRRKEEMQRYYLAGFLSLLGASIALLFGFDVLVTASFFWLIVGMMLGAVLPERESLQKWDRPVLLVLSLLLVVLLVTAGKWTRAQIMMERAEQWFAAGNLVRSIAGYAEAANTFRFDRQMLTQAVETDLFALENAANEETASGLKVLIELQLRRLEALTGGEDGMVLLLWAWGRAIEGDEESVDVLLAQASGKKPAGVVHFRIALHCYELLQNQEKKEQIYEELMQVLPPSWEDPESPYGRILWKEHPWLSEVLEYTERAS
;
A
#
# COMPACT_ATOMS: atom_id res chain seq x y z
N MET A 1 14.81 -46.13 -7.06
CA MET A 1 15.22 -45.19 -8.13
C MET A 1 13.96 -44.59 -8.74
N THR A 2 13.53 -43.45 -8.21
CA THR A 2 12.47 -42.60 -8.77
C THR A 2 13.12 -41.64 -9.79
N PRO A 3 12.47 -41.35 -10.94
CA PRO A 3 13.10 -40.54 -11.98
C PRO A 3 13.31 -39.11 -11.49
N SER A 4 14.59 -38.73 -11.34
CA SER A 4 15.11 -37.46 -10.82
C SER A 4 14.99 -36.30 -11.81
N GLY A 5 13.82 -36.11 -12.43
CA GLY A 5 13.67 -35.12 -13.51
C GLY A 5 12.31 -34.44 -13.67
N ARG A 6 11.28 -34.78 -12.88
CA ARG A 6 10.00 -34.08 -12.95
C ARG A 6 9.93 -32.96 -11.91
N SER A 7 9.74 -31.74 -12.39
CA SER A 7 9.34 -30.59 -11.57
C SER A 7 8.22 -31.00 -10.62
N ALA A 8 8.34 -30.68 -9.33
CA ALA A 8 7.24 -30.88 -8.38
C ALA A 8 6.03 -29.96 -8.67
N VAL A 9 6.23 -28.98 -9.55
CA VAL A 9 5.22 -28.03 -10.01
C VAL A 9 4.82 -28.38 -11.45
N ASP A 10 3.53 -28.61 -11.67
CA ASP A 10 2.96 -28.74 -13.02
C ASP A 10 3.10 -27.41 -13.78
N ARG A 11 3.56 -27.50 -15.03
CA ARG A 11 3.67 -26.38 -15.96
C ARG A 11 2.35 -25.59 -16.08
N TRP A 12 1.21 -26.27 -16.15
CA TRP A 12 -0.09 -25.62 -16.28
C TRP A 12 -0.44 -24.76 -15.07
N LEU A 13 -0.16 -25.25 -13.86
CA LEU A 13 -0.38 -24.50 -12.63
C LEU A 13 0.48 -23.23 -12.59
N LEU A 14 1.75 -23.34 -12.99
CA LEU A 14 2.65 -22.19 -13.02
C LEU A 14 2.24 -21.15 -14.07
N LEU A 15 1.71 -21.59 -15.22
CA LEU A 15 1.14 -20.72 -16.24
C LEU A 15 -0.14 -20.01 -15.73
N LEU A 16 -1.03 -20.73 -15.05
CA LEU A 16 -2.24 -20.17 -14.45
C LEU A 16 -1.89 -19.11 -13.39
N PHE A 17 -0.95 -19.42 -12.50
CA PHE A 17 -0.43 -18.50 -11.51
C PHE A 17 0.19 -17.26 -12.15
N GLY A 18 1.01 -17.45 -13.20
CA GLY A 18 1.59 -16.36 -13.97
C GLY A 18 0.53 -15.47 -14.64
N ALA A 19 -0.47 -16.08 -15.26
CA ALA A 19 -1.58 -15.34 -15.88
C ALA A 19 -2.37 -14.53 -14.86
N GLY A 20 -2.62 -15.08 -13.66
CA GLY A 20 -3.27 -14.36 -12.56
C GLY A 20 -2.46 -13.17 -12.06
N LEU A 21 -1.14 -13.31 -11.92
CA LEU A 21 -0.25 -12.19 -11.56
C LEU A 21 -0.26 -11.07 -12.61
N VAL A 22 -0.23 -11.42 -13.90
CA VAL A 22 -0.34 -10.45 -15.00
C VAL A 22 -1.70 -9.75 -14.93
N LEU A 23 -2.79 -10.52 -14.84
CA LEU A 23 -4.15 -9.97 -14.77
C LEU A 23 -4.32 -9.05 -13.56
N ALA A 24 -3.84 -9.45 -12.37
CA ALA A 24 -3.90 -8.61 -11.18
C ALA A 24 -3.09 -7.31 -11.34
N SER A 25 -1.97 -7.33 -12.07
CA SER A 25 -1.21 -6.10 -12.34
C SER A 25 -1.96 -5.14 -13.27
N TRP A 26 -2.74 -5.66 -14.22
CA TRP A 26 -3.42 -4.88 -15.26
C TRP A 26 -4.86 -4.51 -14.92
N LEU A 27 -5.52 -5.29 -14.05
CA LEU A 27 -6.91 -5.06 -13.73
C LEU A 27 -7.07 -3.75 -12.96
N VAL A 28 -7.99 -2.94 -13.47
CA VAL A 28 -8.49 -1.75 -12.81
C VAL A 28 -10.01 -1.76 -12.93
N VAL A 29 -10.70 -1.58 -11.81
CA VAL A 29 -12.17 -1.52 -11.77
C VAL A 29 -12.58 -0.04 -11.75
N PRO A 30 -13.49 0.41 -12.63
CA PRO A 30 -13.88 1.83 -12.74
C PRO A 30 -14.84 2.25 -11.62
N LEU A 31 -14.50 1.93 -10.37
CA LEU A 31 -15.24 2.31 -9.16
C LEU A 31 -14.22 2.89 -8.17
N PRO A 32 -14.40 4.14 -7.69
CA PRO A 32 -13.40 4.83 -6.86
C PRO A 32 -12.91 4.01 -5.66
N SER A 33 -13.83 3.41 -4.89
CA SER A 33 -13.52 2.56 -3.73
C SER A 33 -12.82 1.23 -4.05
N LEU A 34 -12.96 0.71 -5.28
CA LEU A 34 -12.51 -0.62 -5.69
C LEU A 34 -11.40 -0.61 -6.74
N ALA A 35 -10.92 0.56 -7.16
CA ALA A 35 -10.11 0.67 -8.36
C ALA A 35 -8.85 -0.20 -8.37
N PHE A 36 -8.20 -0.38 -7.23
CA PHE A 36 -6.88 -1.02 -7.17
C PHE A 36 -6.74 -2.17 -6.17
N GLY A 37 -7.23 -2.06 -4.93
CA GLY A 37 -6.87 -3.01 -3.87
C GLY A 37 -7.57 -4.38 -3.97
N LEU A 38 -8.85 -4.43 -3.62
CA LEU A 38 -9.61 -5.68 -3.43
C LEU A 38 -9.70 -6.58 -4.68
N PRO A 39 -9.96 -6.07 -5.91
CA PRO A 39 -10.03 -6.94 -7.09
C PRO A 39 -8.72 -7.68 -7.36
N LYS A 40 -7.59 -7.02 -7.09
CA LYS A 40 -6.26 -7.61 -7.24
C LYS A 40 -6.00 -8.66 -6.15
N ILE A 41 -6.44 -8.44 -4.91
CA ILE A 41 -6.38 -9.45 -3.83
C ILE A 41 -7.17 -10.69 -4.22
N LEU A 42 -8.38 -10.54 -4.76
CA LEU A 42 -9.22 -11.68 -5.15
C LEU A 42 -8.55 -12.53 -6.23
N ILE A 43 -8.01 -11.91 -7.28
CA ILE A 43 -7.31 -12.64 -8.35
C ILE A 43 -6.09 -13.36 -7.80
N LEU A 44 -5.21 -12.64 -7.09
CA LEU A 44 -3.97 -13.19 -6.56
C LEU A 44 -4.24 -14.30 -5.55
N GLY A 45 -5.18 -14.09 -4.63
CA GLY A 45 -5.62 -15.08 -3.66
C GLY A 45 -6.14 -16.35 -4.34
N PHE A 46 -6.96 -16.21 -5.39
CA PHE A 46 -7.57 -17.35 -6.07
C PHE A 46 -6.55 -18.20 -6.81
N VAL A 47 -5.67 -17.59 -7.62
CA VAL A 47 -4.65 -18.36 -8.36
C VAL A 47 -3.59 -18.94 -7.42
N THR A 48 -3.26 -18.25 -6.33
CA THR A 48 -2.34 -18.76 -5.30
C THR A 48 -2.98 -19.92 -4.54
N LEU A 49 -4.27 -19.86 -4.23
CA LEU A 49 -5.00 -20.94 -3.56
C LEU A 49 -5.01 -22.21 -4.42
N ILE A 50 -5.38 -22.11 -5.69
CA ILE A 50 -5.40 -23.27 -6.61
C ILE A 50 -4.02 -23.94 -6.63
N PHE A 51 -2.97 -23.14 -6.77
CA PHE A 51 -1.61 -23.67 -6.81
C PHE A 51 -1.21 -24.29 -5.46
N CYS A 52 -1.48 -23.63 -4.33
CA CYS A 52 -1.18 -24.13 -2.99
C CYS A 52 -1.90 -25.47 -2.69
N VAL A 53 -3.20 -25.55 -3.00
CA VAL A 53 -4.02 -26.75 -2.82
C VAL A 53 -3.50 -27.88 -3.69
N SER A 54 -3.19 -27.61 -4.97
CA SER A 54 -2.65 -28.64 -5.86
C SER A 54 -1.32 -29.22 -5.35
N LEU A 55 -0.48 -28.38 -4.72
CA LEU A 55 0.77 -28.84 -4.11
C LEU A 55 0.55 -29.65 -2.82
N ALA A 56 -0.50 -29.36 -2.05
CA ALA A 56 -0.81 -30.13 -0.84
C ALA A 56 -1.06 -31.62 -1.12
N PHE A 57 -1.49 -31.97 -2.34
CA PHE A 57 -1.67 -33.34 -2.81
C PHE A 57 -0.42 -33.95 -3.48
N HIS A 58 0.66 -33.19 -3.64
CA HIS A 58 1.89 -33.71 -4.23
C HIS A 58 2.63 -34.62 -3.22
N PRO A 59 3.15 -35.79 -3.64
CA PRO A 59 3.73 -36.78 -2.72
C PRO A 59 5.03 -36.32 -2.04
N SER A 60 5.83 -35.45 -2.67
CA SER A 60 7.11 -34.97 -2.14
C SER A 60 7.46 -33.57 -2.67
N LEU A 61 7.68 -32.59 -1.78
CA LEU A 61 8.01 -31.19 -2.16
C LEU A 61 9.34 -30.71 -1.55
N GLY A 62 9.61 -31.04 -0.28
CA GLY A 62 10.81 -30.62 0.42
C GLY A 62 10.87 -29.11 0.68
N VAL A 63 9.71 -28.45 0.88
CA VAL A 63 9.63 -26.98 1.06
C VAL A 63 10.42 -26.56 2.29
N LEU A 64 10.06 -27.13 3.44
CA LEU A 64 10.67 -26.78 4.72
C LEU A 64 12.14 -27.20 4.76
N GLY A 65 12.46 -28.37 4.18
CA GLY A 65 13.83 -28.86 4.09
C GLY A 65 14.75 -27.91 3.32
N ARG A 66 14.29 -27.35 2.20
CA ARG A 66 15.01 -26.31 1.45
C ARG A 66 15.20 -25.05 2.30
N LEU A 67 14.17 -24.57 2.98
CA LEU A 67 14.25 -23.34 3.77
C LEU A 67 15.20 -23.44 4.96
N VAL A 68 15.14 -24.53 5.73
CA VAL A 68 16.03 -24.70 6.90
C VAL A 68 17.48 -25.01 6.53
N SER A 69 17.78 -25.18 5.23
CA SER A 69 19.14 -25.44 4.74
C SER A 69 20.03 -24.21 4.74
N HIS A 70 19.46 -22.99 4.82
CA HIS A 70 20.21 -21.75 4.67
C HIS A 70 19.63 -20.63 5.53
N TRP A 71 20.48 -19.66 5.90
CA TRP A 71 20.11 -18.50 6.71
C TRP A 71 18.90 -17.73 6.14
N ALA A 72 18.93 -17.42 4.85
CA ALA A 72 17.83 -16.70 4.18
C ALA A 72 16.48 -17.45 4.30
N GLY A 73 16.49 -18.78 4.21
CA GLY A 73 15.26 -19.56 4.36
C GLY A 73 14.75 -19.60 5.81
N TRP A 74 15.65 -19.65 6.81
CA TRP A 74 15.28 -19.47 8.22
C TRP A 74 14.65 -18.09 8.48
N CYS A 75 15.20 -17.03 7.90
CA CYS A 75 14.63 -15.69 8.01
C CYS A 75 13.24 -15.59 7.37
N LEU A 76 13.01 -16.25 6.23
CA LEU A 76 11.67 -16.31 5.63
C LEU A 76 10.67 -17.03 6.54
N LEU A 77 11.07 -18.15 7.15
CA LEU A 77 10.23 -18.88 8.11
C LEU A 77 9.93 -18.02 9.35
N LEU A 78 10.94 -17.33 9.88
CA LEU A 78 10.76 -16.42 11.00
C LEU A 78 9.79 -15.29 10.63
N PHE A 79 9.93 -14.68 9.44
CA PHE A 79 9.01 -13.64 8.98
C PHE A 79 7.58 -14.18 8.85
N ALA A 80 7.40 -15.37 8.27
CA ALA A 80 6.10 -16.03 8.13
C ALA A 80 5.42 -16.33 9.47
N VAL A 81 6.20 -16.54 10.54
CA VAL A 81 5.70 -16.76 11.90
C VAL A 81 5.44 -15.43 12.63
N VAL A 82 6.33 -14.45 12.48
CA VAL A 82 6.20 -13.14 13.15
C VAL A 82 4.97 -12.37 12.68
N VAL A 83 4.62 -12.45 11.39
CA VAL A 83 3.43 -11.79 10.84
C VAL A 83 2.14 -12.14 11.60
N PRO A 84 1.72 -13.41 11.74
CA PRO A 84 0.54 -13.76 12.54
C PRO A 84 0.76 -13.57 14.05
N LEU A 85 1.99 -13.77 14.56
CA LEU A 85 2.27 -13.47 15.97
C LEU A 85 2.08 -11.98 16.31
N SER A 86 2.18 -11.08 15.33
CA SER A 86 2.00 -9.65 15.56
C SER A 86 0.63 -9.25 16.09
N LEU A 87 -0.37 -10.12 15.97
CA LEU A 87 -1.67 -9.93 16.59
C LEU A 87 -1.60 -9.91 18.12
N LEU A 88 -0.61 -10.57 18.73
CA LEU A 88 -0.44 -10.62 20.19
C LEU A 88 -0.01 -9.28 20.77
N TRP A 89 0.72 -8.46 20.00
CA TRP A 89 1.13 -7.12 20.42
C TRP A 89 0.46 -6.01 19.60
N SER A 90 -0.51 -6.33 18.75
CA SER A 90 -1.30 -5.32 18.06
C SER A 90 -2.21 -4.59 19.05
N VAL A 91 -2.35 -3.27 18.90
CA VAL A 91 -3.34 -2.50 19.66
C VAL A 91 -4.77 -2.68 19.12
N ALA A 92 -4.90 -3.10 17.85
CA ALA A 92 -6.18 -3.36 17.20
C ALA A 92 -6.09 -4.68 16.40
N PRO A 93 -6.12 -5.85 17.07
CA PRO A 93 -5.85 -7.13 16.42
C PRO A 93 -6.81 -7.46 15.26
N LEU A 94 -8.09 -7.07 15.36
CA LEU A 94 -9.05 -7.27 14.27
C LEU A 94 -8.68 -6.44 13.04
N LEU A 95 -8.34 -5.16 13.23
CA LEU A 95 -7.85 -4.30 12.15
C LEU A 95 -6.55 -4.84 11.54
N SER A 96 -5.60 -5.30 12.37
CA SER A 96 -4.36 -5.92 11.87
C SER A 96 -4.58 -7.23 11.12
N PHE A 97 -5.60 -8.00 11.47
CA PHE A 97 -5.88 -9.27 10.82
C PHE A 97 -6.41 -9.10 9.39
N PHE A 98 -7.41 -8.24 9.20
CA PHE A 98 -8.04 -7.99 7.89
C PHE A 98 -7.30 -6.92 7.08
N GLY A 99 -6.81 -5.88 7.75
CA GLY A 99 -6.16 -4.70 7.21
C GLY A 99 -7.06 -3.48 7.14
N SER A 100 -6.58 -2.39 6.53
CA SER A 100 -7.35 -1.14 6.44
C SER A 100 -7.43 -0.60 5.01
N ALA A 101 -8.59 -0.05 4.65
CA ALA A 101 -8.75 0.65 3.38
C ALA A 101 -7.83 1.90 3.34
N PRO A 102 -7.25 2.24 2.18
CA PRO A 102 -7.45 1.62 0.86
C PRO A 102 -6.43 0.53 0.49
N ARG A 103 -5.57 0.08 1.42
CA ARG A 103 -4.44 -0.83 1.11
C ARG A 103 -4.74 -2.31 1.37
N TYR A 104 -5.54 -2.60 2.39
CA TYR A 104 -5.99 -3.95 2.75
C TYR A 104 -4.82 -4.90 3.07
N GLU A 105 -3.78 -4.40 3.75
CA GLU A 105 -2.51 -5.12 3.96
C GLU A 105 -2.39 -5.72 5.37
N GLY A 106 -3.46 -6.38 5.83
CA GLY A 106 -3.45 -7.11 7.10
C GLY A 106 -2.61 -8.40 7.07
N VAL A 107 -2.69 -9.17 8.15
CA VAL A 107 -2.02 -10.49 8.29
C VAL A 107 -2.37 -11.42 7.14
N LEU A 108 -3.65 -11.51 6.75
CA LEU A 108 -4.08 -12.40 5.66
C LEU A 108 -3.37 -12.08 4.33
N THR A 109 -3.23 -10.80 4.00
CA THR A 109 -2.55 -10.33 2.78
C THR A 109 -1.03 -10.57 2.85
N HIS A 110 -0.42 -10.39 4.02
CA HIS A 110 0.99 -10.74 4.21
C HIS A 110 1.25 -12.25 4.08
N MET A 111 0.31 -13.09 4.52
CA MET A 111 0.40 -14.54 4.32
C MET A 111 0.22 -14.95 2.85
N LEU A 112 -0.56 -14.20 2.07
CA LEU A 112 -0.58 -14.33 0.61
C LEU A 112 0.80 -14.06 0.02
N TYR A 113 1.49 -12.98 0.44
CA TYR A 113 2.84 -12.67 -0.04
C TYR A 113 3.87 -13.76 0.28
N VAL A 114 3.86 -14.26 1.52
CA VAL A 114 4.71 -15.40 1.93
C VAL A 114 4.42 -16.61 1.05
N THR A 115 3.13 -16.92 0.79
CA THR A 115 2.75 -18.05 -0.06
C THR A 115 3.24 -17.85 -1.50
N ILE A 116 3.11 -16.65 -2.07
CA ILE A 116 3.66 -16.31 -3.38
C ILE A 116 5.18 -16.59 -3.44
N ALA A 117 5.93 -16.21 -2.39
CA ALA A 117 7.36 -16.51 -2.33
C ALA A 117 7.66 -18.02 -2.29
N LEU A 118 6.90 -18.81 -1.52
CA LEU A 118 7.06 -20.26 -1.45
C LEU A 118 6.75 -20.95 -2.80
N LEU A 119 5.67 -20.54 -3.45
CA LEU A 119 5.29 -21.08 -4.76
C LEU A 119 6.30 -20.72 -5.85
N ALA A 120 6.79 -19.48 -5.84
CA ALA A 120 7.83 -19.03 -6.76
C ALA A 120 9.17 -19.73 -6.52
N MET A 121 9.51 -20.04 -5.25
CA MET A 121 10.67 -20.85 -4.89
C MET A 121 10.59 -22.24 -5.51
N LEU A 122 9.44 -22.91 -5.40
CA LEU A 122 9.26 -24.24 -6.02
C LEU A 122 9.29 -24.15 -7.55
N GLY A 123 8.61 -23.16 -8.13
CA GLY A 123 8.60 -22.94 -9.58
C GLY A 123 9.98 -22.62 -10.17
N ALA A 124 10.85 -21.92 -9.44
CA ALA A 124 12.17 -21.53 -9.92
C ALA A 124 13.26 -22.63 -9.80
N THR A 125 12.93 -23.79 -9.26
CA THR A 125 13.87 -24.92 -9.17
C THR A 125 14.25 -25.47 -10.55
N THR A 126 13.35 -25.41 -11.53
CA THR A 126 13.56 -25.89 -12.90
C THR A 126 13.81 -24.77 -13.90
N GLU A 127 14.52 -25.07 -14.99
CA GLU A 127 14.76 -24.06 -16.05
C GLU A 127 13.45 -23.59 -16.71
N GLU A 128 12.53 -24.52 -16.97
CA GLU A 128 11.23 -24.21 -17.55
C GLU A 128 10.44 -23.28 -16.63
N GLY A 129 10.39 -23.57 -15.32
CA GLY A 129 9.67 -22.74 -14.39
C GLY A 129 10.29 -21.35 -14.21
N ARG A 130 11.64 -21.23 -14.17
CA ARG A 130 12.32 -19.93 -14.23
C ARG A 130 11.92 -19.15 -15.48
N ARG A 131 11.86 -19.81 -16.65
CA ARG A 131 11.49 -19.17 -17.91
C ARG A 131 10.04 -18.67 -17.89
N ILE A 132 9.11 -19.44 -17.32
CA ILE A 132 7.71 -19.04 -17.16
C ILE A 132 7.60 -17.82 -16.25
N LEU A 133 8.24 -17.85 -15.07
CA LEU A 133 8.19 -16.75 -14.11
C LEU A 133 8.83 -15.47 -14.66
N VAL A 134 9.95 -15.56 -15.39
CA VAL A 134 10.55 -14.41 -16.08
C VAL A 134 9.58 -13.85 -17.15
N LYS A 135 8.92 -14.72 -17.91
CA LYS A 135 7.90 -14.27 -18.89
C LYS A 135 6.72 -13.58 -18.20
N THR A 136 6.23 -14.11 -17.09
CA THR A 136 5.19 -13.48 -16.27
C THR A 136 5.57 -12.05 -15.90
N ILE A 137 6.79 -11.85 -15.38
CA ILE A 137 7.27 -10.51 -15.00
C ILE A 137 7.33 -9.58 -16.21
N VAL A 138 7.86 -10.05 -17.34
CA VAL A 138 8.00 -9.24 -18.56
C VAL A 138 6.65 -8.90 -19.17
N ILE A 139 5.71 -9.85 -19.22
CA ILE A 139 4.35 -9.60 -19.74
C ILE A 139 3.67 -8.57 -18.85
N ALA A 140 3.66 -8.75 -17.52
CA ALA A 140 3.09 -7.76 -16.61
C ALA A 140 3.70 -6.36 -16.85
N ASN A 141 5.02 -6.27 -16.99
CA ASN A 141 5.72 -5.03 -17.30
C ASN A 141 5.25 -4.39 -18.61
N VAL A 142 5.05 -5.16 -19.68
CA VAL A 142 4.58 -4.64 -20.97
C VAL A 142 3.27 -3.88 -20.83
N GLY A 143 2.26 -4.43 -20.16
CA GLY A 143 0.97 -3.75 -20.01
C GLY A 143 1.05 -2.48 -19.15
N ILE A 144 1.80 -2.53 -18.04
CA ILE A 144 2.03 -1.36 -17.17
C ILE A 144 2.76 -0.25 -17.92
N VAL A 145 3.78 -0.59 -18.70
CA VAL A 145 4.57 0.39 -19.45
C VAL A 145 3.78 0.91 -20.64
N ALA A 146 3.04 0.07 -21.35
CA ALA A 146 2.21 0.49 -22.47
C ALA A 146 1.16 1.53 -22.02
N TYR A 147 0.42 1.24 -20.96
CA TYR A 147 -0.56 2.19 -20.41
C TYR A 147 0.11 3.43 -19.81
N GLY A 148 1.28 3.26 -19.15
CA GLY A 148 2.09 4.39 -18.69
C GLY A 148 2.49 5.32 -19.84
N VAL A 149 2.95 4.78 -20.97
CA VAL A 149 3.29 5.56 -22.17
C VAL A 149 2.09 6.33 -22.69
N LEU A 150 0.89 5.74 -22.72
CA LEU A 150 -0.34 6.44 -23.09
C LEU A 150 -0.58 7.68 -22.20
N GLN A 151 -0.39 7.54 -20.88
CA GLN A 151 -0.46 8.68 -19.96
C GLN A 151 0.64 9.72 -20.23
N VAL A 152 1.88 9.29 -20.51
CA VAL A 152 3.00 10.19 -20.84
C VAL A 152 2.69 11.06 -22.05
N VAL A 153 2.07 10.49 -23.09
CA VAL A 153 1.72 11.22 -24.32
C VAL A 153 0.34 11.87 -24.28
N SER A 154 -0.30 11.93 -23.09
CA SER A 154 -1.64 12.51 -22.89
C SER A 154 -2.76 11.86 -23.71
N LEU A 155 -2.63 10.56 -24.01
CA LEU A 155 -3.63 9.72 -24.69
C LEU A 155 -4.21 8.67 -23.73
N ASP A 156 -4.51 9.06 -22.48
CA ASP A 156 -5.07 8.14 -21.48
C ASP A 156 -6.55 7.86 -21.79
N PRO A 157 -6.91 6.64 -22.25
CA PRO A 157 -8.30 6.31 -22.58
C PRO A 157 -9.21 6.27 -21.35
N LEU A 158 -8.64 6.18 -20.14
CA LEU A 158 -9.35 6.16 -18.88
C LEU A 158 -9.27 7.51 -18.15
N ALA A 159 -8.83 8.59 -18.80
CA ALA A 159 -8.71 9.91 -18.19
C ALA A 159 -10.03 10.41 -17.55
N PHE A 160 -11.18 9.95 -18.03
CA PHE A 160 -12.48 10.29 -17.44
C PHE A 160 -12.75 9.62 -16.08
N LEU A 161 -12.04 8.54 -15.74
CA LEU A 161 -12.16 7.83 -14.46
C LEU A 161 -11.29 8.45 -13.36
N TRP A 162 -10.25 9.18 -13.73
CA TRP A 162 -9.26 9.72 -12.79
C TRP A 162 -9.19 11.23 -12.97
N GLY A 163 -9.21 12.01 -11.89
CA GLY A 163 -8.80 13.40 -11.99
C GLY A 163 -7.30 13.46 -12.35
N SER A 164 -6.95 13.71 -13.61
CA SER A 164 -5.55 13.74 -14.08
C SER A 164 -4.67 14.73 -13.30
N ASP A 165 -5.30 15.74 -12.70
CA ASP A 165 -4.65 16.78 -11.92
C ASP A 165 -4.27 16.32 -10.50
N VAL A 166 -4.85 15.21 -10.02
CA VAL A 166 -4.64 14.67 -8.65
C VAL A 166 -3.17 14.35 -8.38
N PHE A 167 -2.39 13.97 -9.42
CA PHE A 167 -0.96 13.71 -9.29
C PHE A 167 -0.09 14.76 -9.98
N LEU A 168 -0.62 15.96 -10.27
CA LEU A 168 0.13 17.07 -10.89
C LEU A 168 0.83 16.65 -12.19
N GLY A 169 0.15 15.85 -13.02
CA GLY A 169 0.68 15.35 -14.29
C GLY A 169 1.72 14.22 -14.19
N ARG A 170 1.91 13.60 -13.01
CA ARG A 170 2.79 12.43 -12.85
C ARG A 170 2.10 11.16 -13.35
N THR A 171 2.87 10.31 -14.02
CA THR A 171 2.38 9.02 -14.50
C THR A 171 2.23 8.03 -13.34
N PHE A 172 1.09 7.34 -13.28
CA PHE A 172 0.77 6.35 -12.24
C PHE A 172 0.37 4.96 -12.81
N SER A 173 0.06 4.90 -14.10
CA SER A 173 -0.34 3.70 -14.84
C SER A 173 -1.45 2.89 -14.12
N LEU A 174 -1.58 1.59 -14.39
CA LEU A 174 -2.55 0.68 -13.77
C LEU A 174 -2.18 0.32 -12.31
N ILE A 175 -1.10 0.92 -11.78
CA ILE A 175 -0.64 0.75 -10.41
C ILE A 175 -1.38 1.68 -9.44
N GLY A 176 -1.79 2.87 -9.90
CA GLY A 176 -2.60 3.81 -9.12
C GLY A 176 -1.82 4.86 -8.32
N GLN A 177 -0.49 4.78 -8.27
CA GLN A 177 0.34 5.77 -7.58
C GLN A 177 1.76 5.88 -8.23
N PRO A 178 2.29 7.09 -8.48
CA PRO A 178 3.55 7.25 -9.23
C PRO A 178 4.82 6.68 -8.58
N ASN A 179 5.02 6.82 -7.27
CA ASN A 179 6.15 6.21 -6.56
C ASN A 179 6.07 4.68 -6.59
N THR A 180 4.88 4.12 -6.43
CA THR A 180 4.65 2.68 -6.53
C THR A 180 4.89 2.17 -7.94
N LEU A 181 4.48 2.92 -8.98
CA LEU A 181 4.85 2.62 -10.36
C LEU A 181 6.38 2.63 -10.53
N GLY A 182 7.07 3.64 -9.99
CA GLY A 182 8.53 3.69 -9.97
C GLY A 182 9.15 2.42 -9.37
N LEU A 183 8.67 1.98 -8.20
CA LEU A 183 9.11 0.75 -7.55
C LEU A 183 8.83 -0.50 -8.40
N PHE A 184 7.68 -0.59 -9.06
CA PHE A 184 7.36 -1.69 -9.97
C PHE A 184 8.35 -1.75 -11.14
N LEU A 185 8.71 -0.61 -11.74
CA LEU A 185 9.69 -0.56 -12.82
C LEU A 185 11.08 -1.00 -12.34
N VAL A 186 11.51 -0.55 -11.15
CA VAL A 186 12.77 -0.98 -10.51
C VAL A 186 12.81 -2.50 -10.34
N LEU A 187 11.71 -3.11 -9.88
CA LEU A 187 11.61 -4.55 -9.70
C LEU A 187 11.70 -5.32 -11.03
N THR A 188 11.15 -4.78 -12.11
CA THR A 188 10.89 -5.55 -13.34
C THR A 188 11.89 -5.29 -14.47
N VAL A 189 12.51 -4.10 -14.54
CA VAL A 189 13.52 -3.73 -15.56
C VAL A 189 14.67 -4.74 -15.68
N PRO A 190 15.27 -5.25 -14.58
CA PRO A 190 16.34 -6.25 -14.68
C PRO A 190 15.90 -7.53 -15.42
N PHE A 191 14.64 -7.94 -15.28
CA PHE A 191 14.07 -9.11 -15.95
C PHE A 191 13.74 -8.84 -17.42
N VAL A 192 13.38 -7.61 -17.79
CA VAL A 192 13.28 -7.17 -19.20
C VAL A 192 14.65 -7.33 -19.88
N ILE A 193 15.72 -6.85 -19.25
CA ILE A 193 17.10 -6.97 -19.76
C ILE A 193 17.52 -8.43 -19.87
N LEU A 194 17.21 -9.26 -18.86
CA LEU A 194 17.49 -10.69 -18.87
C LEU A 194 16.79 -11.39 -20.05
N SER A 195 15.48 -11.19 -20.19
CA SER A 195 14.67 -11.78 -21.25
C SER A 195 15.19 -11.39 -22.63
N ALA A 196 15.50 -10.10 -22.84
CA ALA A 196 16.07 -9.60 -24.08
C ALA A 196 17.38 -10.33 -24.43
N ARG A 197 18.29 -10.49 -23.46
CA ARG A 197 19.61 -11.13 -23.68
C ARG A 197 19.54 -12.61 -23.99
N LEU A 198 18.54 -13.32 -23.45
CA LEU A 198 18.32 -14.75 -23.69
C LEU A 198 17.59 -15.03 -25.01
N GLY A 199 16.92 -14.03 -25.58
CA GLY A 199 16.15 -14.20 -26.82
C GLY A 199 16.93 -14.04 -28.13
N PRO A 200 16.27 -14.35 -29.27
CA PRO A 200 16.78 -14.12 -30.63
C PRO A 200 16.95 -12.62 -30.94
N ARG A 201 17.57 -12.29 -32.08
CA ARG A 201 17.91 -10.90 -32.46
C ARG A 201 16.71 -9.93 -32.40
N TRP A 202 15.55 -10.32 -32.92
CA TRP A 202 14.35 -9.47 -32.90
C TRP A 202 13.83 -9.23 -31.46
N TRP A 203 13.93 -10.24 -30.58
CA TRP A 203 13.57 -10.11 -29.16
C TRP A 203 14.52 -9.20 -28.39
N ARG A 204 15.80 -9.15 -28.78
CA ARG A 204 16.76 -8.19 -28.23
C ARG A 204 16.38 -6.75 -28.57
N ILE A 205 15.94 -6.51 -29.80
CA ILE A 205 15.48 -5.18 -30.25
C ILE A 205 14.20 -4.81 -29.51
N ALA A 206 13.21 -5.70 -29.45
CA ALA A 206 11.97 -5.49 -28.71
C ALA A 206 12.23 -5.21 -27.22
N GLY A 207 13.12 -5.99 -26.60
CA GLY A 207 13.52 -5.78 -25.20
C GLY A 207 14.28 -4.48 -24.96
N LEU A 208 15.08 -4.01 -25.94
CA LEU A 208 15.72 -2.69 -25.87
C LEU A 208 14.69 -1.56 -25.96
N ILE A 209 13.72 -1.66 -26.87
CA ILE A 209 12.62 -0.69 -26.97
C ILE A 209 11.84 -0.66 -25.66
N LEU A 210 11.43 -1.82 -25.15
CA LEU A 210 10.71 -1.93 -23.87
C LEU A 210 11.53 -1.35 -22.72
N PHE A 211 12.84 -1.61 -22.66
CA PHE A 211 13.74 -1.01 -21.67
C PHE A 211 13.73 0.53 -21.75
N LEU A 212 13.85 1.10 -22.96
CA LEU A 212 13.82 2.56 -23.13
C LEU A 212 12.47 3.15 -22.71
N LEU A 213 11.35 2.49 -23.05
CA LEU A 213 10.02 2.90 -22.62
C LEU A 213 9.88 2.83 -21.08
N ASN A 214 10.44 1.81 -20.43
CA ASN A 214 10.50 1.75 -18.96
C ASN A 214 11.21 2.97 -18.38
N ILE A 215 12.33 3.41 -18.96
CA ILE A 215 13.04 4.59 -18.47
C ILE A 215 12.23 5.87 -18.69
N VAL A 216 11.56 6.02 -19.84
CA VAL A 216 10.67 7.16 -20.11
C VAL A 216 9.56 7.24 -19.06
N VAL A 217 8.86 6.13 -18.83
CA VAL A 217 7.78 6.05 -17.81
C VAL A 217 8.34 6.27 -16.39
N LEU A 218 9.52 5.73 -16.07
CA LEU A 218 10.16 5.96 -14.77
C LEU A 218 10.42 7.45 -14.53
N LEU A 219 10.98 8.15 -15.51
CA LEU A 219 11.27 9.58 -15.41
C LEU A 219 9.97 10.41 -15.26
N SER A 220 8.91 10.04 -15.98
CA SER A 220 7.61 10.71 -15.86
C SER A 220 6.87 10.44 -14.54
N THR A 221 7.22 9.38 -13.80
CA THR A 221 6.72 9.20 -12.42
C THR A 221 7.26 10.24 -11.46
N ALA A 222 8.39 10.86 -11.78
CA ALA A 222 9.13 11.76 -10.92
C ALA A 222 9.43 11.18 -9.51
N SER A 223 9.64 9.87 -9.39
CA SER A 223 9.97 9.20 -8.13
C SER A 223 11.47 9.18 -7.87
N ARG A 224 11.95 10.07 -6.98
CA ARG A 224 13.38 10.20 -6.63
C ARG A 224 13.96 8.89 -6.09
N SER A 225 13.22 8.21 -5.22
CA SER A 225 13.66 6.96 -4.60
C SER A 225 13.77 5.82 -5.60
N ALA A 226 12.86 5.72 -6.57
CA ALA A 226 12.94 4.72 -7.63
C ALA A 226 14.11 4.98 -8.60
N ILE A 227 14.34 6.23 -8.98
CA ILE A 227 15.49 6.62 -9.82
C ILE A 227 16.81 6.30 -9.09
N LEU A 228 16.91 6.65 -7.81
CA LEU A 228 18.07 6.33 -6.97
C LEU A 228 18.28 4.80 -6.87
N GLY A 229 17.21 4.05 -6.60
CA GLY A 229 17.26 2.59 -6.52
C GLY A 229 17.75 1.93 -7.80
N LEU A 230 17.21 2.34 -8.96
CA LEU A 230 17.67 1.82 -10.24
C LEU A 230 19.13 2.25 -10.56
N GLY A 231 19.50 3.48 -10.22
CA GLY A 231 20.85 4.00 -10.37
C GLY A 231 21.88 3.18 -9.58
N ILE A 232 21.63 2.97 -8.28
CA ILE A 232 22.50 2.15 -7.43
C ILE A 232 22.56 0.70 -7.93
N ALA A 233 21.42 0.13 -8.34
CA ALA A 233 21.43 -1.20 -8.95
C ALA A 233 22.35 -1.26 -10.18
N PHE A 234 22.24 -0.32 -11.12
CA PHE A 234 23.12 -0.31 -12.29
C PHE A 234 24.60 -0.06 -11.96
N LEU A 235 24.92 0.73 -10.93
CA LEU A 235 26.29 0.83 -10.43
C LEU A 235 26.83 -0.54 -9.97
N PHE A 236 26.04 -1.30 -9.20
CA PHE A 236 26.43 -2.66 -8.82
C PHE A 236 26.51 -3.62 -10.01
N ALA A 237 25.70 -3.41 -11.06
CA ALA A 237 25.80 -4.20 -12.29
C ALA A 237 27.15 -4.04 -12.98
N THR A 238 27.76 -2.84 -12.96
CA THR A 238 29.09 -2.62 -13.55
C THR A 238 30.17 -3.35 -12.77
N VAL A 239 30.12 -3.29 -11.43
CA VAL A 239 31.03 -4.02 -10.54
C VAL A 239 30.88 -5.53 -10.73
N TRP A 240 29.65 -6.04 -10.79
CA TRP A 240 29.38 -7.46 -11.03
C TRP A 240 29.93 -7.95 -12.37
N MET A 241 29.88 -7.11 -13.40
CA MET A 241 30.33 -7.41 -14.75
C MET A 241 31.80 -7.02 -15.01
N HIS A 242 32.55 -6.60 -14.00
CA HIS A 242 33.95 -6.20 -14.14
C HIS A 242 34.80 -7.31 -14.80
N GLY A 243 35.59 -6.94 -15.81
CA GLY A 243 36.38 -7.88 -16.61
C GLY A 243 35.57 -8.77 -17.58
N ARG A 244 34.25 -8.64 -17.62
CA ARG A 244 33.32 -9.38 -18.51
C ARG A 244 32.53 -8.47 -19.45
N ALA A 245 32.67 -7.16 -19.29
CA ALA A 245 32.02 -6.18 -20.14
C ALA A 245 32.66 -6.19 -21.53
N ARG A 246 31.82 -6.18 -22.57
CA ARG A 246 32.29 -6.03 -23.96
C ARG A 246 32.75 -4.59 -24.18
N ILE A 247 33.93 -4.41 -24.75
CA ILE A 247 34.39 -3.09 -25.19
C ILE A 247 33.43 -2.59 -26.27
N LEU A 248 32.81 -1.43 -26.03
CA LEU A 248 31.90 -0.78 -26.96
C LEU A 248 32.72 -0.09 -28.05
N SER A 249 32.25 -0.18 -29.30
CA SER A 249 32.82 0.59 -30.42
C SER A 249 32.57 2.10 -30.25
N ARG A 250 33.36 2.95 -30.91
CA ARG A 250 33.16 4.42 -30.89
C ARG A 250 31.73 4.83 -31.28
N LYS A 251 31.12 4.15 -32.27
CA LYS A 251 29.73 4.41 -32.69
C LYS A 251 28.71 4.05 -31.60
N GLN A 252 28.93 2.96 -30.88
CA GLN A 252 28.08 2.55 -29.76
C GLN A 252 28.21 3.50 -28.57
N TRP A 253 29.43 3.97 -28.29
CA TRP A 253 29.67 5.01 -27.29
C TRP A 253 28.95 6.32 -27.64
N ALA A 254 29.07 6.80 -28.89
CA ALA A 254 28.37 7.99 -29.35
C ALA A 254 26.84 7.85 -29.21
N LEU A 255 26.27 6.71 -29.63
CA LEU A 255 24.85 6.43 -29.46
C LEU A 255 24.42 6.43 -27.98
N LEU A 256 25.21 5.81 -27.10
CA LEU A 256 24.93 5.79 -25.67
C LEU A 256 24.93 7.20 -25.06
N VAL A 257 25.89 8.04 -25.45
CA VAL A 257 25.94 9.45 -25.00
C VAL A 257 24.72 10.21 -25.51
N VAL A 258 24.34 10.06 -26.78
CA VAL A 258 23.13 10.71 -27.32
C VAL A 258 21.88 10.24 -26.58
N CYS A 259 21.70 8.92 -26.38
CA CYS A 259 20.58 8.40 -25.59
C CYS A 259 20.59 8.94 -24.16
N ALA A 260 21.76 9.00 -23.51
CA ALA A 260 21.88 9.54 -22.16
C ALA A 260 21.51 11.04 -22.11
N LEU A 261 21.93 11.82 -23.10
CA LEU A 261 21.56 13.24 -23.23
C LEU A 261 20.07 13.43 -23.46
N ILE A 262 19.44 12.61 -24.32
CA ILE A 262 17.99 12.65 -24.55
C ILE A 262 17.23 12.30 -23.26
N LEU A 263 17.64 11.23 -22.57
CA LEU A 263 17.02 10.81 -21.31
C LEU A 263 17.25 11.84 -20.20
N ALA A 264 18.41 12.48 -20.15
CA ALA A 264 18.70 13.58 -19.24
C ALA A 264 17.80 14.78 -19.56
N ALA A 265 17.69 15.19 -20.82
CA ALA A 265 16.83 16.28 -21.25
C ALA A 265 15.36 16.01 -20.93
N LEU A 266 14.89 14.77 -21.17
CA LEU A 266 13.53 14.34 -20.85
C LEU A 266 13.28 14.31 -19.34
N GLY A 267 14.24 13.75 -18.57
CA GLY A 267 14.21 13.76 -17.12
C GLY A 267 14.15 15.19 -16.59
N THR A 268 15.02 16.06 -17.07
CA THR A 268 15.03 17.49 -16.75
C THR A 268 13.71 18.17 -17.13
N HIS A 269 13.11 17.87 -18.28
CA HIS A 269 11.80 18.41 -18.66
C HIS A 269 10.69 18.02 -17.66
N TYR A 270 10.56 16.74 -17.32
CA TYR A 270 9.56 16.28 -16.34
C TYR A 270 9.85 16.79 -14.92
N MET A 271 11.12 16.91 -14.55
CA MET A 271 11.53 17.50 -13.27
C MET A 271 11.24 19.01 -13.24
N LEU A 272 11.56 19.77 -14.28
CA LEU A 272 11.32 21.21 -14.38
C LEU A 272 9.83 21.54 -14.40
N LYS A 273 9.01 20.78 -15.14
CA LYS A 273 7.53 20.95 -15.14
C LYS A 273 6.93 20.75 -13.74
N ARG A 274 7.57 19.93 -12.91
CA ARG A 274 7.17 19.70 -11.52
C ARG A 274 7.73 20.76 -10.55
N PHE A 275 9.00 21.13 -10.73
CA PHE A 275 9.74 22.02 -9.83
C PHE A 275 9.74 23.49 -10.26
N SER A 276 8.99 23.86 -11.31
CA SER A 276 8.62 25.25 -11.58
C SER A 276 7.78 25.86 -10.45
N VAL A 277 7.36 25.02 -9.50
CA VAL A 277 6.77 25.39 -8.21
C VAL A 277 7.76 24.95 -7.11
N PRO A 278 8.68 25.85 -6.65
CA PRO A 278 9.74 25.54 -5.67
C PRO A 278 9.24 24.93 -4.35
N THR A 279 8.00 25.25 -4.00
CA THR A 279 7.29 24.87 -2.78
C THR A 279 7.10 23.35 -2.61
N GLU A 280 6.93 22.57 -3.69
CA GLU A 280 6.58 21.15 -3.61
C GLU A 280 7.77 20.21 -3.30
N SER A 281 9.00 20.61 -3.61
CA SER A 281 10.20 19.81 -3.29
C SER A 281 10.56 19.83 -1.81
N GLU A 282 10.34 20.96 -1.15
CA GLU A 282 10.56 21.17 0.27
C GLU A 282 9.45 20.46 1.06
N ARG A 283 8.18 20.68 0.66
CA ARG A 283 6.98 20.03 1.22
C ARG A 283 7.10 18.50 1.40
N SER A 284 7.60 17.78 0.39
CA SER A 284 7.71 16.31 0.46
C SER A 284 8.89 15.81 1.32
N VAL A 285 9.92 16.63 1.54
CA VAL A 285 11.04 16.28 2.43
C VAL A 285 10.67 16.61 3.88
N ASP A 286 10.10 17.79 4.10
CA ASP A 286 9.74 18.27 5.43
C ASP A 286 8.61 17.45 6.07
N SER A 287 7.57 17.09 5.30
CA SER A 287 6.54 16.13 5.73
C SER A 287 7.15 14.79 6.18
N ARG A 288 8.10 14.23 5.42
CA ARG A 288 8.75 12.96 5.80
C ARG A 288 9.60 13.08 7.06
N LEU A 289 10.30 14.20 7.27
CA LEU A 289 11.08 14.42 8.49
C LEU A 289 10.18 14.43 9.72
N LEU A 290 9.01 15.09 9.64
CA LEU A 290 8.01 15.07 10.70
C LEU A 290 7.46 13.66 10.93
N ILE A 291 7.10 12.95 9.86
CA ILE A 291 6.61 11.55 9.92
C ILE A 291 7.65 10.63 10.57
N TRP A 292 8.93 10.78 10.23
CA TRP A 292 9.99 9.95 10.82
C TRP A 292 10.24 10.32 12.28
N THR A 293 10.19 11.60 12.63
CA THR A 293 10.35 12.04 14.02
C THR A 293 9.22 11.49 14.89
N GLY A 294 7.97 11.65 14.46
CA GLY A 294 6.82 11.08 15.17
C GLY A 294 6.84 9.55 15.17
N GLY A 295 7.27 8.91 14.08
CA GLY A 295 7.46 7.45 14.04
C GLY A 295 8.54 6.96 15.00
N MET A 296 9.62 7.71 15.20
CA MET A 296 10.64 7.38 16.20
C MET A 296 10.12 7.54 17.63
N GLN A 297 9.25 8.53 17.88
CA GLN A 297 8.56 8.67 19.18
C GLN A 297 7.63 7.48 19.43
N MET A 298 6.80 7.12 18.45
CA MET A 298 5.95 5.92 18.54
C MET A 298 6.77 4.66 18.82
N LEU A 299 7.92 4.49 18.15
CA LEU A 299 8.81 3.35 18.37
C LEU A 299 9.40 3.33 19.79
N ALA A 300 9.74 4.50 20.33
CA ALA A 300 10.25 4.61 21.70
C ALA A 300 9.18 4.25 22.75
N GLU A 301 7.91 4.62 22.50
CA GLU A 301 6.79 4.30 23.37
C GLU A 301 6.44 2.80 23.37
N ARG A 302 6.50 2.15 22.19
CA ARG A 302 6.16 0.72 22.05
C ARG A 302 7.15 0.00 21.14
N PRO A 303 8.34 -0.39 21.64
CA PRO A 303 9.41 -0.98 20.84
C PRO A 303 9.02 -2.28 20.12
N GLN A 304 8.09 -3.05 20.66
CA GLN A 304 7.58 -4.28 20.05
C GLN A 304 6.69 -4.04 18.82
N GLY A 305 6.27 -2.80 18.57
CA GLY A 305 5.35 -2.41 17.50
C GLY A 305 3.87 -2.42 17.91
N TYR A 306 3.04 -1.89 17.02
CA TYR A 306 1.61 -1.62 17.19
C TYR A 306 0.71 -2.57 16.40
N GLY A 307 1.29 -3.49 15.62
CA GLY A 307 0.55 -4.36 14.69
C GLY A 307 0.41 -3.77 13.29
N LEU A 308 0.11 -4.62 12.31
CA LEU A 308 -0.15 -4.19 10.92
C LEU A 308 -1.37 -3.25 10.86
N GLU A 309 -1.32 -2.26 9.98
CA GLU A 309 -2.47 -1.41 9.61
C GLU A 309 -3.03 -0.50 10.72
N THR A 310 -2.36 -0.41 11.88
CA THR A 310 -2.79 0.41 13.04
C THR A 310 -2.16 1.80 13.08
N VAL A 311 -1.06 2.04 12.35
CA VAL A 311 -0.37 3.35 12.35
C VAL A 311 -1.35 4.49 11.99
N GLY A 312 -2.25 4.27 11.02
CA GLY A 312 -3.20 5.29 10.57
C GLY A 312 -4.27 5.73 11.57
N ILE A 313 -4.44 5.02 12.69
CA ILE A 313 -5.33 5.45 13.80
C ILE A 313 -4.56 6.02 15.00
N LEU A 314 -3.23 5.89 15.03
CA LEU A 314 -2.39 6.30 16.17
C LEU A 314 -1.43 7.44 15.85
N SER A 315 -1.00 7.56 14.59
CA SER A 315 0.13 8.42 14.21
C SER A 315 -0.04 9.85 14.68
N ALA A 316 -1.26 10.39 14.60
CA ALA A 316 -1.58 11.76 14.97
C ALA A 316 -1.22 12.10 16.44
N ARG A 317 -1.11 11.11 17.33
CA ARG A 317 -0.69 11.33 18.72
C ARG A 317 0.75 11.83 18.85
N SER A 318 1.62 11.32 18.00
CA SER A 318 3.07 11.60 18.01
C SER A 318 3.49 12.53 16.87
N MET A 319 2.55 13.05 16.08
CA MET A 319 2.84 14.04 15.04
C MET A 319 2.70 15.46 15.60
N SER A 320 3.56 16.37 15.12
CA SER A 320 3.43 17.79 15.35
C SER A 320 2.36 18.38 14.42
N ASP A 321 1.57 19.35 14.91
CA ASP A 321 0.56 20.08 14.13
C ASP A 321 1.16 20.82 12.92
N SER A 322 2.48 21.07 12.94
CA SER A 322 3.22 21.57 11.78
C SER A 322 3.07 20.71 10.52
N ILE A 323 2.67 19.43 10.66
CA ILE A 323 2.36 18.55 9.53
C ILE A 323 1.23 19.10 8.65
N LEU A 324 0.28 19.86 9.23
CA LEU A 324 -0.84 20.49 8.52
C LEU A 324 -0.38 21.58 7.54
N ARG A 325 0.88 22.02 7.61
CA ARG A 325 1.50 22.92 6.62
C ARG A 325 1.87 22.18 5.33
N PHE A 326 2.02 20.86 5.40
CA PHE A 326 2.53 20.04 4.29
C PHE A 326 1.53 18.99 3.82
N GLU A 327 0.57 18.59 4.65
CA GLU A 327 -0.46 17.61 4.31
C GLU A 327 -1.85 18.26 4.38
N SER A 328 -2.83 17.71 3.68
CA SER A 328 -4.21 18.20 3.75
C SER A 328 -4.76 18.08 5.18
N LEU A 329 -5.70 18.96 5.56
CA LEU A 329 -6.27 19.01 6.91
C LEU A 329 -7.01 17.74 7.35
N THR A 330 -7.26 16.83 6.40
CA THR A 330 -7.93 15.55 6.57
C THR A 330 -7.02 14.34 6.30
N THR A 331 -5.76 14.57 5.90
CA THR A 331 -4.83 13.47 5.58
C THR A 331 -4.51 12.66 6.83
N ARG A 332 -4.67 11.34 6.73
CA ARG A 332 -4.16 10.40 7.73
C ARG A 332 -2.82 9.83 7.31
N ILE A 333 -1.86 9.85 8.23
CA ILE A 333 -0.55 9.22 8.02
C ILE A 333 -0.64 7.76 8.45
N ASP A 334 -0.83 6.87 7.48
CA ASP A 334 -0.97 5.42 7.73
C ASP A 334 0.27 4.59 7.37
N ARG A 335 1.33 5.26 6.91
CA ARG A 335 2.64 4.68 6.56
C ARG A 335 3.76 5.62 6.92
N ALA A 336 4.87 5.06 7.39
CA ALA A 336 6.07 5.81 7.75
C ALA A 336 6.85 6.36 6.54
N HIS A 337 6.47 6.01 5.30
CA HIS A 337 7.23 6.33 4.09
C HIS A 337 8.71 5.89 4.16
N SER A 338 8.97 4.84 4.92
CA SER A 338 10.26 4.19 5.12
C SER A 338 9.99 2.75 5.55
N LYS A 339 10.26 1.77 4.69
CA LYS A 339 10.02 0.35 5.01
C LYS A 339 10.72 -0.12 6.29
N PRO A 340 11.97 0.29 6.60
CA PRO A 340 12.58 0.01 7.90
C PRO A 340 11.73 0.43 9.10
N LEU A 341 11.31 1.69 9.11
CA LEU A 341 10.54 2.26 10.21
C LEU A 341 9.14 1.65 10.27
N ASP A 342 8.52 1.43 9.12
CA ASP A 342 7.20 0.79 9.00
C ASP A 342 7.22 -0.64 9.56
N LEU A 343 8.26 -1.43 9.27
CA LEU A 343 8.44 -2.78 9.84
C LEU A 343 8.62 -2.74 11.36
N LEU A 344 9.40 -1.79 11.88
CA LEU A 344 9.60 -1.62 13.32
C LEU A 344 8.30 -1.21 14.02
N LEU A 345 7.54 -0.27 13.44
CA LEU A 345 6.27 0.18 13.99
C LEU A 345 5.18 -0.88 13.92
N THR A 346 5.20 -1.79 12.94
CA THR A 346 4.13 -2.79 12.76
C THR A 346 4.48 -4.15 13.35
N LEU A 347 5.62 -4.72 12.96
CA LEU A 347 6.05 -6.08 13.32
C LEU A 347 7.17 -6.11 14.37
N GLY A 348 7.66 -4.94 14.80
CA GLY A 348 8.72 -4.81 15.79
C GLY A 348 10.09 -5.27 15.29
N PRO A 349 11.09 -5.34 16.19
CA PRO A 349 12.44 -5.78 15.89
C PRO A 349 12.49 -7.19 15.29
N LEU A 350 11.61 -8.09 15.71
CA LEU A 350 11.55 -9.44 15.17
C LEU A 350 11.20 -9.44 13.68
N GLY A 351 10.19 -8.68 13.27
CA GLY A 351 9.79 -8.56 11.87
C GLY A 351 10.85 -7.85 11.03
N PHE A 352 11.43 -6.78 11.57
CA PHE A 352 12.55 -6.05 10.96
C PHE A 352 13.76 -6.96 10.70
N LEU A 353 14.22 -7.68 11.72
CA LEU A 353 15.38 -8.57 11.63
C LEU A 353 15.10 -9.77 10.72
N ALA A 354 13.89 -10.32 10.74
CA ALA A 354 13.52 -11.39 9.83
C ALA A 354 13.52 -10.93 8.36
N TYR A 355 12.94 -9.76 8.07
CA TYR A 355 12.86 -9.21 6.72
C TYR A 355 14.26 -8.83 6.17
N TYR A 356 15.04 -8.05 6.91
CA TYR A 356 16.36 -7.62 6.46
C TYR A 356 17.40 -8.74 6.55
N GLY A 357 17.28 -9.67 7.50
CA GLY A 357 18.10 -10.88 7.56
C GLY A 357 17.90 -11.77 6.33
N LEU A 358 16.65 -11.93 5.88
CA LEU A 358 16.31 -12.61 4.62
C LEU A 358 16.94 -11.89 3.42
N LEU A 359 16.70 -10.58 3.29
CA LEU A 359 17.16 -9.79 2.15
C LEU A 359 18.69 -9.78 2.04
N ILE A 360 19.38 -9.43 3.13
CA ILE A 360 20.84 -9.35 3.17
C ILE A 360 21.44 -10.73 2.91
N GLY A 361 20.93 -11.77 3.58
CA GLY A 361 21.37 -13.14 3.40
C GLY A 361 21.24 -13.62 1.95
N LEU A 362 20.12 -13.30 1.30
CA LEU A 362 19.87 -13.66 -0.08
C LEU A 362 20.76 -12.87 -1.05
N LEU A 363 20.93 -11.57 -0.87
CA LEU A 363 21.81 -10.75 -1.71
C LEU A 363 23.28 -11.19 -1.60
N ILE A 364 23.75 -11.50 -0.39
CA ILE A 364 25.09 -12.06 -0.16
C ILE A 364 25.23 -13.40 -0.91
N GLN A 365 24.24 -14.28 -0.83
CA GLN A 365 24.29 -15.57 -1.51
C GLN A 365 24.34 -15.42 -3.03
N LEU A 366 23.49 -14.57 -3.60
CA LEU A 366 23.51 -14.26 -5.04
C LEU A 366 24.86 -13.70 -5.47
N TRP A 367 25.44 -12.80 -4.68
CA TRP A 367 26.76 -12.23 -4.94
C TRP A 367 27.87 -13.29 -4.99
N HIS A 368 27.86 -14.27 -4.09
CA HIS A 368 28.82 -15.37 -4.11
C HIS A 368 28.69 -16.24 -5.36
N ARG A 369 27.46 -16.39 -5.88
CA ARG A 369 27.17 -17.19 -7.09
C ARG A 369 27.37 -16.45 -8.41
N ARG A 370 27.91 -15.22 -8.39
CA ARG A 370 28.14 -14.39 -9.59
C ARG A 370 29.07 -15.00 -10.65
N LYS A 371 29.80 -16.07 -10.32
CA LYS A 371 30.73 -16.76 -11.25
C LYS A 371 30.14 -18.03 -11.85
N GLU A 372 28.94 -18.43 -11.45
CA GLU A 372 28.27 -19.64 -11.96
C GLU A 372 27.61 -19.42 -13.34
N GLU A 373 27.18 -20.51 -13.98
CA GLU A 373 26.52 -20.49 -15.28
C GLU A 373 25.27 -19.60 -15.30
N MET A 374 24.45 -19.67 -14.24
CA MET A 374 23.24 -18.86 -14.08
C MET A 374 23.49 -17.40 -13.68
N GLN A 375 24.74 -16.89 -13.75
CA GLN A 375 25.10 -15.53 -13.30
C GLN A 375 24.17 -14.41 -13.81
N ARG A 376 23.61 -14.52 -15.01
CA ARG A 376 22.71 -13.49 -15.59
C ARG A 376 21.36 -13.48 -14.89
N TYR A 377 20.85 -14.65 -14.52
CA TYR A 377 19.62 -14.80 -13.77
C TYR A 377 19.79 -14.28 -12.34
N TYR A 378 20.89 -14.65 -11.68
CA TYR A 378 21.23 -14.12 -10.36
C TYR A 378 21.43 -12.60 -10.35
N LEU A 379 22.09 -12.06 -11.38
CA LEU A 379 22.26 -10.62 -11.54
C LEU A 379 20.89 -9.93 -11.65
N ALA A 380 19.96 -10.45 -12.45
CA ALA A 380 18.63 -9.83 -12.60
C ALA A 380 17.89 -9.75 -11.25
N GLY A 381 17.86 -10.85 -10.49
CA GLY A 381 17.25 -10.84 -9.15
C GLY A 381 18.01 -9.97 -8.14
N PHE A 382 19.34 -9.99 -8.16
CA PHE A 382 20.16 -9.13 -7.29
C PHE A 382 19.89 -7.65 -7.54
N LEU A 383 19.90 -7.20 -8.80
CA LEU A 383 19.62 -5.81 -9.17
C LEU A 383 18.19 -5.39 -8.80
N SER A 384 17.23 -6.28 -9.03
CA SER A 384 15.82 -6.03 -8.71
C SER A 384 15.62 -5.84 -7.21
N LEU A 385 16.10 -6.79 -6.39
CA LEU A 385 15.95 -6.73 -4.93
C LEU A 385 16.76 -5.59 -4.32
N LEU A 386 18.00 -5.37 -4.77
CA LEU A 386 18.82 -4.26 -4.28
C LEU A 386 18.17 -2.90 -4.61
N GLY A 387 17.81 -2.68 -5.87
CA GLY A 387 17.20 -1.43 -6.30
C GLY A 387 15.88 -1.14 -5.59
N ALA A 388 15.01 -2.16 -5.47
CA ALA A 388 13.76 -2.03 -4.75
C ALA A 388 13.98 -1.72 -3.26
N SER A 389 14.97 -2.36 -2.63
CA SER A 389 15.30 -2.13 -1.22
C SER A 389 15.79 -0.70 -0.97
N ILE A 390 16.61 -0.14 -1.86
CA ILE A 390 17.02 1.26 -1.80
C ILE A 390 15.81 2.19 -1.95
N ALA A 391 14.92 1.91 -2.91
CA ALA A 391 13.72 2.73 -3.11
C ALA A 391 12.79 2.70 -1.88
N LEU A 392 12.68 1.53 -1.23
CA LEU A 392 11.86 1.32 -0.03
C LEU A 392 12.43 1.95 1.24
N LEU A 393 13.69 2.39 1.28
CA LEU A 393 14.20 3.21 2.39
C LEU A 393 13.44 4.55 2.50
N PHE A 394 12.86 5.02 1.39
CA PHE A 394 12.18 6.32 1.29
C PHE A 394 10.73 6.17 0.79
N GLY A 395 10.16 4.98 0.93
CA GLY A 395 8.82 4.67 0.46
C GLY A 395 8.25 3.44 1.14
N PHE A 396 7.15 2.96 0.58
CA PHE A 396 6.47 1.73 0.99
C PHE A 396 5.99 0.99 -0.26
N ASP A 397 5.78 -0.30 -0.11
CA ASP A 397 5.18 -1.17 -1.11
C ASP A 397 3.65 -1.21 -0.96
N VAL A 398 2.97 -1.62 -2.03
CA VAL A 398 1.55 -1.95 -2.01
C VAL A 398 1.38 -3.32 -2.64
N LEU A 399 0.18 -3.88 -2.55
CA LEU A 399 -0.19 -5.20 -3.09
C LEU A 399 0.57 -5.68 -4.34
N VAL A 400 0.56 -4.90 -5.43
CA VAL A 400 1.22 -5.33 -6.68
C VAL A 400 2.75 -5.36 -6.52
N THR A 401 3.37 -4.30 -5.99
CA THR A 401 4.83 -4.26 -5.83
C THR A 401 5.32 -5.25 -4.77
N ALA A 402 4.57 -5.43 -3.68
CA ALA A 402 4.82 -6.45 -2.68
C ALA A 402 4.76 -7.85 -3.29
N SER A 403 3.71 -8.18 -4.05
CA SER A 403 3.57 -9.48 -4.71
C SER A 403 4.74 -9.78 -5.66
N PHE A 404 5.21 -8.79 -6.42
CA PHE A 404 6.37 -8.95 -7.29
C PHE A 404 7.69 -9.04 -6.52
N PHE A 405 7.86 -8.28 -5.44
CA PHE A 405 9.01 -8.39 -4.55
C PHE A 405 9.12 -9.81 -3.97
N TRP A 406 8.03 -10.33 -3.39
CA TRP A 406 8.00 -11.66 -2.81
C TRP A 406 8.08 -12.79 -3.85
N LEU A 407 7.52 -12.60 -5.05
CA LEU A 407 7.73 -13.48 -6.20
C LEU A 407 9.24 -13.58 -6.53
N ILE A 408 9.94 -12.46 -6.59
CA ILE A 408 11.36 -12.39 -6.95
C ILE A 408 12.24 -12.96 -5.82
N VAL A 409 11.90 -12.69 -4.56
CA VAL A 409 12.53 -13.35 -3.39
C VAL A 409 12.41 -14.87 -3.53
N GLY A 410 11.19 -15.38 -3.77
CA GLY A 410 10.94 -16.80 -3.99
C GLY A 410 11.75 -17.36 -5.15
N MET A 411 11.71 -16.70 -6.31
CA MET A 411 12.48 -17.07 -7.49
C MET A 411 13.99 -17.19 -7.24
N MET A 412 14.54 -16.30 -6.41
CA MET A 412 15.96 -16.32 -6.05
C MET A 412 16.26 -17.42 -5.04
N LEU A 413 15.43 -17.60 -4.00
CA LEU A 413 15.55 -18.73 -3.07
C LEU A 413 15.51 -20.07 -3.81
N GLY A 414 14.59 -20.25 -4.76
CA GLY A 414 14.44 -21.47 -5.54
C GLY A 414 15.65 -21.79 -6.42
N ALA A 415 16.38 -20.75 -6.85
CA ALA A 415 17.58 -20.89 -7.65
C ALA A 415 18.85 -21.14 -6.82
N VAL A 416 18.85 -20.80 -5.53
CA VAL A 416 20.04 -20.90 -4.67
C VAL A 416 19.96 -22.01 -3.62
N LEU A 417 18.77 -22.32 -3.10
CA LEU A 417 18.62 -23.29 -2.01
C LEU A 417 18.71 -24.73 -2.54
N PRO A 418 19.58 -25.57 -1.95
CA PRO A 418 19.69 -26.96 -2.32
C PRO A 418 18.43 -27.73 -1.92
N GLU A 419 18.16 -28.82 -2.64
CA GLU A 419 17.14 -29.78 -2.25
C GLU A 419 17.56 -30.53 -0.98
N ARG A 420 16.63 -30.67 -0.02
CA ARG A 420 16.86 -31.39 1.22
C ARG A 420 15.58 -32.10 1.65
N GLU A 421 15.67 -33.39 1.94
CA GLU A 421 14.52 -34.22 2.30
C GLU A 421 14.05 -34.07 3.76
N SER A 422 14.75 -33.27 4.56
CA SER A 422 14.38 -33.01 5.96
C SER A 422 13.02 -32.32 6.06
N LEU A 423 12.24 -32.67 7.09
CA LEU A 423 10.95 -32.03 7.43
C LEU A 423 9.82 -32.18 6.39
N GLN A 424 9.96 -33.02 5.36
CA GLN A 424 8.91 -33.24 4.34
C GLN A 424 7.53 -33.58 4.91
N LYS A 425 7.46 -34.30 6.04
CA LYS A 425 6.20 -34.63 6.73
C LYS A 425 5.39 -33.40 7.16
N TRP A 426 6.04 -32.25 7.33
CA TRP A 426 5.42 -30.99 7.74
C TRP A 426 5.02 -30.10 6.56
N ASP A 427 5.47 -30.40 5.33
CA ASP A 427 5.12 -29.60 4.15
C ASP A 427 3.60 -29.58 3.92
N ARG A 428 2.94 -30.75 3.98
CA ARG A 428 1.49 -30.85 3.77
C ARG A 428 0.67 -30.07 4.81
N PRO A 429 0.88 -30.25 6.13
CA PRO A 429 0.21 -29.43 7.14
C PRO A 429 0.38 -27.93 6.90
N VAL A 430 1.60 -27.47 6.59
CA VAL A 430 1.87 -26.06 6.31
C VAL A 430 1.07 -25.56 5.10
N LEU A 431 1.08 -26.31 3.99
CA LEU A 431 0.31 -25.94 2.80
C LEU A 431 -1.20 -25.95 3.04
N LEU A 432 -1.72 -26.85 3.86
CA LEU A 432 -3.14 -26.86 4.25
C LEU A 432 -3.50 -25.64 5.09
N VAL A 433 -2.64 -25.25 6.05
CA VAL A 433 -2.83 -24.02 6.84
C VAL A 433 -2.79 -22.78 5.93
N LEU A 434 -1.81 -22.68 5.03
CA LEU A 434 -1.74 -21.58 4.06
C LEU A 434 -2.97 -21.55 3.15
N SER A 435 -3.44 -22.71 2.68
CA SER A 435 -4.66 -22.82 1.88
C SER A 435 -5.90 -22.35 2.67
N LEU A 436 -6.01 -22.73 3.94
CA LEU A 436 -7.09 -22.25 4.81
C LEU A 436 -7.05 -20.72 4.98
N LEU A 437 -5.87 -20.15 5.23
CA LEU A 437 -5.70 -18.69 5.32
C LEU A 437 -6.07 -17.99 4.02
N LEU A 438 -5.72 -18.55 2.86
CA LEU A 438 -6.13 -18.04 1.55
C LEU A 438 -7.63 -18.15 1.30
N VAL A 439 -8.29 -19.22 1.75
CA VAL A 439 -9.76 -19.33 1.72
C VAL A 439 -10.39 -18.23 2.59
N VAL A 440 -9.88 -18.02 3.81
CA VAL A 440 -10.35 -16.94 4.68
C VAL A 440 -10.16 -15.58 3.99
N LEU A 441 -8.99 -15.31 3.42
CA LEU A 441 -8.71 -14.09 2.65
C LEU A 441 -9.70 -13.88 1.51
N LEU A 442 -10.00 -14.92 0.72
CA LEU A 442 -10.91 -14.81 -0.42
C LEU A 442 -12.35 -14.56 0.02
N VAL A 443 -12.81 -15.26 1.06
CA VAL A 443 -14.16 -15.05 1.62
C VAL A 443 -14.29 -13.64 2.18
N THR A 444 -13.28 -13.16 2.91
CA THR A 444 -13.32 -11.83 3.53
C THR A 444 -13.18 -10.73 2.48
N ALA A 445 -12.24 -10.84 1.54
CA ALA A 445 -12.11 -9.90 0.43
C ALA A 445 -13.36 -9.87 -0.47
N GLY A 446 -14.03 -11.01 -0.67
CA GLY A 446 -15.28 -11.09 -1.43
C GLY A 446 -16.43 -10.38 -0.72
N LYS A 447 -16.58 -10.60 0.59
CA LYS A 447 -17.54 -9.85 1.43
C LYS A 447 -17.23 -8.36 1.46
N TRP A 448 -15.96 -8.00 1.59
CA TRP A 448 -15.50 -6.63 1.60
C TRP A 448 -15.81 -5.93 0.27
N THR A 449 -15.54 -6.59 -0.86
CA THR A 449 -15.86 -6.07 -2.20
C THR A 449 -17.36 -5.84 -2.35
N ARG A 450 -18.18 -6.81 -1.92
CA ARG A 450 -19.65 -6.66 -1.94
C ARG A 450 -20.10 -5.46 -1.10
N ALA A 451 -19.55 -5.31 0.09
CA ALA A 451 -19.90 -4.21 0.99
C ALA A 451 -19.48 -2.85 0.42
N GLN A 452 -18.31 -2.74 -0.23
CA GLN A 452 -17.88 -1.51 -0.92
C GLN A 452 -18.82 -1.14 -2.09
N ILE A 453 -19.29 -2.12 -2.86
CA ILE A 453 -20.32 -1.86 -3.90
C ILE A 453 -21.62 -1.34 -3.27
N MET A 454 -22.01 -1.85 -2.10
CA MET A 454 -23.19 -1.38 -1.38
C MET A 454 -22.99 0.05 -0.87
N MET A 455 -21.80 0.38 -0.36
CA MET A 455 -21.47 1.75 0.07
C MET A 455 -21.55 2.75 -1.07
N GLU A 456 -20.98 2.44 -2.24
CA GLU A 456 -21.05 3.32 -3.42
C GLU A 456 -22.50 3.59 -3.85
N ARG A 457 -23.38 2.59 -3.75
CA ARG A 457 -24.82 2.76 -4.02
C ARG A 457 -25.50 3.60 -2.96
N ALA A 458 -25.15 3.41 -1.69
CA ALA A 458 -25.66 4.21 -0.57
C ALA A 458 -25.26 5.68 -0.73
N GLU A 459 -24.01 5.94 -1.09
CA GLU A 459 -23.46 7.28 -1.37
C GLU A 459 -24.22 7.96 -2.53
N GLN A 460 -24.51 7.23 -3.60
CA GLN A 460 -25.33 7.76 -4.70
C GLN A 460 -26.75 8.13 -4.24
N TRP A 461 -27.36 7.35 -3.35
CA TRP A 461 -28.66 7.70 -2.77
C TRP A 461 -28.56 8.89 -1.83
N PHE A 462 -27.50 8.99 -1.04
CA PHE A 462 -27.23 10.14 -0.18
C PHE A 462 -27.11 11.43 -1.02
N ALA A 463 -26.27 11.41 -2.05
CA ALA A 463 -26.07 12.53 -2.97
C ALA A 463 -27.36 12.91 -3.74
N ALA A 464 -28.24 11.94 -4.00
CA ALA A 464 -29.56 12.18 -4.60
C ALA A 464 -30.63 12.66 -3.60
N GLY A 465 -30.28 12.87 -2.32
CA GLY A 465 -31.20 13.29 -1.26
C GLY A 465 -32.13 12.18 -0.75
N ASN A 466 -31.90 10.91 -1.10
CA ASN A 466 -32.70 9.79 -0.64
C ASN A 466 -32.13 9.17 0.64
N LEU A 467 -32.33 9.89 1.75
CA LEU A 467 -31.71 9.56 3.04
C LEU A 467 -32.12 8.19 3.60
N VAL A 468 -33.40 7.81 3.52
CA VAL A 468 -33.89 6.51 4.02
C VAL A 468 -33.21 5.33 3.31
N ARG A 469 -33.09 5.38 1.98
CA ARG A 469 -32.38 4.33 1.23
C ARG A 469 -30.89 4.33 1.52
N SER A 470 -30.30 5.51 1.68
CA SER A 470 -28.89 5.66 2.01
C SER A 470 -28.54 4.99 3.34
N ILE A 471 -29.27 5.29 4.41
CA ILE A 471 -29.12 4.67 5.74
C ILE A 471 -29.21 3.15 5.66
N ALA A 472 -30.28 2.63 5.02
CA ALA A 472 -30.46 1.20 4.85
C ALA A 472 -29.28 0.56 4.08
N GLY A 473 -28.77 1.25 3.05
CA GLY A 473 -27.63 0.83 2.26
C GLY A 473 -26.32 0.78 3.07
N TYR A 474 -26.01 1.83 3.85
CA TYR A 474 -24.83 1.82 4.72
C TYR A 474 -24.91 0.75 5.81
N ALA A 475 -26.09 0.59 6.43
CA ALA A 475 -26.32 -0.45 7.42
C ALA A 475 -26.15 -1.86 6.84
N GLU A 476 -26.66 -2.12 5.63
CA GLU A 476 -26.48 -3.39 4.91
C GLU A 476 -24.99 -3.63 4.58
N ALA A 477 -24.27 -2.60 4.13
CA ALA A 477 -22.84 -2.68 3.85
C ALA A 477 -22.05 -3.04 5.12
N ALA A 478 -22.26 -2.30 6.22
CA ALA A 478 -21.61 -2.54 7.50
C ALA A 478 -21.92 -3.93 8.08
N ASN A 479 -23.14 -4.44 7.88
CA ASN A 479 -23.50 -5.80 8.27
C ASN A 479 -22.84 -6.87 7.37
N THR A 480 -22.64 -6.57 6.09
CA THR A 480 -21.96 -7.46 5.15
C THR A 480 -20.47 -7.60 5.47
N PHE A 481 -19.80 -6.49 5.83
CA PHE A 481 -18.41 -6.50 6.24
C PHE A 481 -18.11 -5.47 7.34
N ARG A 482 -18.19 -5.92 8.59
CA ARG A 482 -18.02 -5.09 9.81
C ARG A 482 -16.57 -4.78 10.22
N PHE A 483 -15.58 -5.09 9.39
CA PHE A 483 -14.15 -4.92 9.74
C PHE A 483 -13.49 -3.82 8.91
N ASP A 484 -14.28 -2.90 8.37
CA ASP A 484 -13.82 -1.70 7.67
C ASP A 484 -14.17 -0.47 8.51
N ARG A 485 -13.11 0.22 8.97
CA ARG A 485 -13.24 1.43 9.78
C ARG A 485 -13.95 2.54 9.01
N GLN A 486 -13.59 2.79 7.76
CA GLN A 486 -14.17 3.87 6.96
C GLN A 486 -15.66 3.64 6.76
N MET A 487 -16.04 2.39 6.47
CA MET A 487 -17.44 1.99 6.32
C MET A 487 -18.26 2.23 7.59
N LEU A 488 -17.74 1.81 8.74
CA LEU A 488 -18.42 1.99 10.02
C LEU A 488 -18.53 3.48 10.38
N THR A 489 -17.48 4.27 10.16
CA THR A 489 -17.52 5.72 10.37
C THR A 489 -18.59 6.38 9.51
N GLN A 490 -18.60 6.12 8.20
CA GLN A 490 -19.57 6.73 7.28
C GLN A 490 -21.02 6.30 7.57
N ALA A 491 -21.23 5.05 7.96
CA ALA A 491 -22.54 4.58 8.39
C ALA A 491 -23.04 5.38 9.61
N VAL A 492 -22.20 5.53 10.65
CA VAL A 492 -22.55 6.27 11.86
C VAL A 492 -22.78 7.75 11.57
N GLU A 493 -21.93 8.40 10.77
CA GLU A 493 -22.10 9.81 10.39
C GLU A 493 -23.43 10.05 9.68
N THR A 494 -23.81 9.13 8.77
CA THR A 494 -25.10 9.22 8.07
C THR A 494 -26.28 9.00 9.01
N ASP A 495 -26.17 8.03 9.93
CA ASP A 495 -27.21 7.76 10.92
C ASP A 495 -27.40 8.92 11.90
N LEU A 496 -26.31 9.58 12.31
CA LEU A 496 -26.34 10.78 13.16
C LEU A 496 -26.99 11.97 12.44
N PHE A 497 -26.61 12.22 11.19
CA PHE A 497 -27.24 13.24 10.36
C PHE A 497 -28.75 13.00 10.21
N ALA A 498 -29.16 11.73 10.07
CA ALA A 498 -30.56 11.38 10.02
C ALA A 498 -31.29 11.54 11.36
N LEU A 499 -30.60 11.29 12.47
CA LEU A 499 -31.15 11.42 13.81
C LEU A 499 -31.46 12.88 14.14
N GLU A 500 -30.59 13.83 13.75
CA GLU A 500 -30.86 15.27 13.87
C GLU A 500 -32.15 15.70 13.18
N ASN A 501 -32.46 15.06 12.05
CA ASN A 501 -33.57 15.41 11.18
C ASN A 501 -34.76 14.43 11.33
N ALA A 502 -34.80 13.65 12.41
CA ALA A 502 -35.81 12.61 12.58
C ALA A 502 -37.23 13.19 12.75
N ALA A 503 -38.16 12.74 11.90
CA ALA A 503 -39.53 13.25 11.89
C ALA A 503 -40.40 12.77 13.07
N ASN A 504 -40.04 11.65 13.71
CA ASN A 504 -40.78 11.07 14.84
C ASN A 504 -39.87 10.26 15.77
N GLU A 505 -40.36 10.01 16.98
CA GLU A 505 -39.65 9.33 18.07
C GLU A 505 -39.32 7.85 17.75
N GLU A 506 -40.17 7.18 16.96
CA GLU A 506 -39.92 5.80 16.51
C GLU A 506 -38.67 5.72 15.61
N THR A 507 -38.57 6.63 14.63
CA THR A 507 -37.40 6.73 13.73
C THR A 507 -36.14 7.08 14.52
N ALA A 508 -36.25 8.05 15.44
CA ALA A 508 -35.13 8.44 16.30
C ALA A 508 -34.64 7.26 17.15
N SER A 509 -35.56 6.48 17.74
CA SER A 509 -35.23 5.31 18.56
C SER A 509 -34.52 4.22 17.75
N GLY A 510 -35.01 3.94 16.53
CA GLY A 510 -34.36 3.00 15.62
C GLY A 510 -32.95 3.41 15.20
N LEU A 511 -32.74 4.69 14.91
CA LEU A 511 -31.44 5.25 14.56
C LEU A 511 -30.46 5.17 15.73
N LYS A 512 -30.90 5.50 16.96
CA LYS A 512 -30.05 5.39 18.16
C LYS A 512 -29.51 3.98 18.37
N VAL A 513 -30.35 2.96 18.19
CA VAL A 513 -29.93 1.55 18.28
C VAL A 513 -28.90 1.20 17.20
N LEU A 514 -29.10 1.69 15.97
CA LEU A 514 -28.17 1.46 14.87
C LEU A 514 -26.81 2.14 15.12
N ILE A 515 -26.83 3.41 15.54
CA ILE A 515 -25.64 4.19 15.90
C ILE A 515 -24.84 3.47 16.99
N GLU A 516 -25.47 3.09 18.09
CA GLU A 516 -24.82 2.39 19.20
C GLU A 516 -24.20 1.06 18.74
N LEU A 517 -24.91 0.29 17.91
CA LEU A 517 -24.41 -0.97 17.36
C LEU A 517 -23.14 -0.75 16.52
N GLN A 518 -23.15 0.23 15.62
CA GLN A 518 -22.01 0.49 14.74
C GLN A 518 -20.83 1.12 15.50
N LEU A 519 -21.08 1.99 16.47
CA LEU A 519 -20.04 2.55 17.34
C LEU A 519 -19.33 1.47 18.15
N ARG A 520 -20.07 0.54 18.77
CA ARG A 520 -19.49 -0.61 19.48
C ARG A 520 -18.65 -1.50 18.56
N ARG A 521 -19.07 -1.67 17.30
CA ARG A 521 -18.28 -2.42 16.30
C ARG A 521 -17.00 -1.69 15.93
N LEU A 522 -17.07 -0.37 15.74
CA LEU A 522 -15.91 0.46 15.40
C LEU A 522 -14.90 0.49 16.55
N GLU A 523 -15.38 0.63 17.80
CA GLU A 523 -14.57 0.54 19.01
C GLU A 523 -13.86 -0.82 19.12
N ALA A 524 -14.59 -1.92 18.94
CA ALA A 524 -14.02 -3.26 18.98
C ALA A 524 -13.00 -3.51 17.85
N LEU A 525 -13.26 -3.00 16.64
CA LEU A 525 -12.36 -3.12 15.49
C LEU A 525 -11.03 -2.42 15.77
N THR A 526 -11.08 -1.25 16.39
CA THR A 526 -9.94 -0.34 16.61
C THR A 526 -9.27 -0.51 17.97
N GLY A 527 -9.75 -1.46 18.79
CA GLY A 527 -9.22 -1.70 20.13
C GLY A 527 -9.45 -0.54 21.11
N GLY A 528 -10.44 0.32 20.86
CA GLY A 528 -10.69 1.52 21.66
C GLY A 528 -9.65 2.63 21.49
N GLU A 529 -8.78 2.53 20.48
CA GLU A 529 -7.74 3.51 20.21
C GLU A 529 -8.16 4.62 19.23
N ASP A 530 -9.28 4.46 18.56
CA ASP A 530 -9.71 5.43 17.55
C ASP A 530 -10.51 6.58 18.16
N GLY A 531 -9.89 7.77 18.21
CA GLY A 531 -10.53 8.98 18.73
C GLY A 531 -11.82 9.37 18.00
N MET A 532 -12.01 8.93 16.75
CA MET A 532 -13.26 9.19 16.02
C MET A 532 -14.48 8.53 16.67
N VAL A 533 -14.32 7.40 17.36
CA VAL A 533 -15.42 6.74 18.08
C VAL A 533 -16.00 7.68 19.14
N LEU A 534 -15.12 8.34 19.89
CA LEU A 534 -15.51 9.27 20.96
C LEU A 534 -16.18 10.52 20.41
N LEU A 535 -15.68 11.05 19.28
CA LEU A 535 -16.31 12.20 18.61
C LEU A 535 -17.73 11.88 18.13
N LEU A 536 -17.94 10.71 17.55
CA LEU A 536 -19.26 10.29 17.07
C LEU A 536 -20.23 10.00 18.23
N TRP A 537 -19.73 9.48 19.36
CA TRP A 537 -20.51 9.40 20.60
C TRP A 537 -20.90 10.79 21.10
N ALA A 538 -19.97 11.75 21.10
CA ALA A 538 -20.24 13.12 21.53
C ALA A 538 -21.33 13.76 20.67
N TRP A 539 -21.25 13.58 19.35
CA TRP A 539 -22.28 14.04 18.43
C TRP A 539 -23.66 13.46 18.77
N GLY A 540 -23.75 12.15 19.00
CA GLY A 540 -25.00 11.51 19.43
C GLY A 540 -25.57 12.10 20.73
N ARG A 541 -24.71 12.42 21.71
CA ARG A 541 -25.11 13.04 22.99
C ARG A 541 -25.51 14.51 22.86
N ALA A 542 -24.89 15.25 21.94
CA ALA A 542 -25.26 16.63 21.65
C ALA A 542 -26.70 16.71 21.13
N ILE A 543 -27.13 15.77 20.27
CA ILE A 543 -28.51 15.67 19.78
C ILE A 543 -29.50 15.43 20.94
N GLU A 544 -29.07 14.75 22.01
CA GLU A 544 -29.88 14.49 23.20
C GLU A 544 -29.90 15.65 24.21
N GLY A 545 -29.11 16.69 23.99
CA GLY A 545 -28.96 17.80 24.95
C GLY A 545 -28.08 17.47 26.16
N ASP A 546 -27.30 16.38 26.12
CA ASP A 546 -26.45 15.93 27.23
C ASP A 546 -25.05 16.57 27.14
N GLU A 547 -24.98 17.84 27.52
CA GLU A 547 -23.75 18.63 27.48
C GLU A 547 -22.61 18.06 28.35
N GLU A 548 -22.92 17.51 29.52
CA GLU A 548 -21.92 16.92 30.42
C GLU A 548 -21.21 15.73 29.74
N SER A 549 -21.97 14.82 29.12
CA SER A 549 -21.38 13.72 28.36
C SER A 549 -20.57 14.21 27.16
N VAL A 550 -21.04 15.25 26.45
CA VAL A 550 -20.32 15.84 25.31
C VAL A 550 -18.95 16.34 25.74
N ASP A 551 -18.88 17.12 26.83
CA ASP A 551 -17.62 17.66 27.36
C ASP A 551 -16.63 16.54 27.69
N VAL A 552 -17.09 15.49 28.38
CA VAL A 552 -16.25 14.34 28.75
C VAL A 552 -15.74 13.61 27.51
N LEU A 553 -16.61 13.34 26.53
CA LEU A 553 -16.28 12.60 25.32
C LEU A 553 -15.33 13.38 24.41
N LEU A 554 -15.52 14.69 24.25
CA LEU A 554 -14.63 15.55 23.47
C LEU A 554 -13.25 15.66 24.13
N ALA A 555 -13.20 15.79 25.46
CA ALA A 555 -11.92 15.80 26.20
C ALA A 555 -11.15 14.47 26.03
N GLN A 556 -11.85 13.33 26.12
CA GLN A 556 -11.25 12.02 25.87
C GLN A 556 -10.79 11.86 24.41
N ALA A 557 -11.58 12.35 23.45
CA ALA A 557 -11.24 12.32 22.04
C ALA A 557 -9.97 13.14 21.78
N SER A 558 -9.88 14.36 22.34
CA SER A 558 -8.68 15.21 22.24
C SER A 558 -7.43 14.51 22.76
N GLY A 559 -7.52 13.79 23.90
CA GLY A 559 -6.43 12.97 24.43
C GLY A 559 -5.98 11.84 23.49
N LYS A 560 -6.85 11.35 22.61
CA LYS A 560 -6.54 10.34 21.58
C LYS A 560 -6.00 10.94 20.27
N LYS A 561 -6.03 12.27 20.12
CA LYS A 561 -5.61 13.04 18.93
C LYS A 561 -6.09 12.40 17.62
N PRO A 562 -7.40 12.35 17.34
CA PRO A 562 -7.92 11.95 16.04
C PRO A 562 -7.27 12.78 14.93
N ALA A 563 -7.01 12.13 13.80
CA ALA A 563 -6.20 12.72 12.74
C ALA A 563 -6.83 13.97 12.11
N GLY A 564 -5.98 14.98 11.85
CA GLY A 564 -6.39 16.22 11.20
C GLY A 564 -7.23 17.14 12.10
N VAL A 565 -8.03 17.99 11.47
CA VAL A 565 -8.87 18.99 12.16
C VAL A 565 -10.32 18.50 12.38
N VAL A 566 -10.59 17.23 12.10
CA VAL A 566 -11.97 16.67 12.16
C VAL A 566 -12.58 16.79 13.55
N HIS A 567 -11.77 16.70 14.60
CA HIS A 567 -12.27 16.84 15.97
C HIS A 567 -12.81 18.22 16.29
N PHE A 568 -12.14 19.28 15.82
CA PHE A 568 -12.65 20.64 15.99
C PHE A 568 -13.98 20.81 15.28
N ARG A 569 -14.12 20.28 14.06
CA ARG A 569 -15.36 20.38 13.29
C ARG A 569 -16.52 19.67 13.97
N ILE A 570 -16.31 18.46 14.49
CA ILE A 570 -17.36 17.75 15.23
C ILE A 570 -17.67 18.45 16.55
N ALA A 571 -16.66 18.96 17.27
CA ALA A 571 -16.86 19.72 18.50
C ALA A 571 -17.68 21.00 18.28
N LEU A 572 -17.37 21.78 17.23
CA LEU A 572 -18.15 22.96 16.84
C LEU A 572 -19.61 22.61 16.55
N HIS A 573 -19.84 21.53 15.79
CA HIS A 573 -21.19 21.04 15.49
C HIS A 573 -21.94 20.62 16.75
N CYS A 574 -21.29 19.90 17.67
CA CYS A 574 -21.89 19.52 18.95
C CYS A 574 -22.33 20.73 19.78
N TYR A 575 -21.46 21.74 19.93
CA TYR A 575 -21.81 22.93 20.72
C TYR A 575 -22.82 23.84 20.03
N GLU A 576 -22.89 23.81 18.69
CA GLU A 576 -23.97 24.44 17.94
C GLU A 576 -25.32 23.78 18.21
N LEU A 577 -25.40 22.44 18.22
CA LEU A 577 -26.62 21.71 18.61
C LEU A 577 -27.06 22.02 20.05
N LEU A 578 -26.09 22.15 20.96
CA LEU A 578 -26.32 22.49 22.37
C LEU A 578 -26.62 23.98 22.62
N GLN A 579 -26.46 24.84 21.59
CA GLN A 579 -26.57 26.30 21.71
C GLN A 579 -25.59 26.91 22.75
N ASN A 580 -24.44 26.25 22.97
CA ASN A 580 -23.40 26.77 23.87
C ASN A 580 -22.38 27.62 23.09
N GLN A 581 -22.61 28.93 23.11
CA GLN A 581 -21.78 29.89 22.39
C GLN A 581 -20.36 30.05 22.97
N GLU A 582 -20.21 30.00 24.30
CA GLU A 582 -18.90 30.13 24.98
C GLU A 582 -17.95 29.00 24.58
N LYS A 583 -18.44 27.76 24.61
CA LYS A 583 -17.66 26.59 24.19
C LYS A 583 -17.35 26.62 22.69
N LYS A 584 -18.30 27.06 21.86
CA LYS A 584 -18.09 27.22 20.41
C LYS A 584 -16.94 28.20 20.13
N GLU A 585 -16.92 29.33 20.83
CA GLU A 585 -15.85 30.33 20.76
C GLU A 585 -14.49 29.73 21.14
N GLN A 586 -14.43 29.00 22.25
CA GLN A 586 -13.20 28.30 22.67
C GLN A 586 -12.68 27.34 21.60
N ILE A 587 -13.56 26.54 20.97
CA ILE A 587 -13.13 25.59 19.94
C ILE A 587 -12.64 26.30 18.67
N TYR A 588 -13.23 27.43 18.27
CA TYR A 588 -12.70 28.23 17.17
C TYR A 588 -11.30 28.77 17.48
N GLU A 589 -11.07 29.27 18.69
CA GLU A 589 -9.75 29.75 19.12
C GLU A 589 -8.70 28.63 19.05
N GLU A 590 -9.02 27.44 19.54
CA GLU A 590 -8.13 26.27 19.47
C GLU A 590 -7.87 25.83 18.02
N LEU A 591 -8.91 25.82 17.16
CA LEU A 591 -8.79 25.48 15.75
C LEU A 591 -7.85 26.46 15.02
N MET A 592 -7.99 27.76 15.25
CA MET A 592 -7.15 28.78 14.62
C MET A 592 -5.67 28.62 14.99
N GLN A 593 -5.36 28.15 16.20
CA GLN A 593 -3.97 27.91 16.63
C GLN A 593 -3.29 26.77 15.86
N VAL A 594 -4.05 25.79 15.37
CA VAL A 594 -3.49 24.65 14.61
C VAL A 594 -3.54 24.82 13.10
N LEU A 595 -4.36 25.75 12.60
CA LEU A 595 -4.48 26.00 11.16
C LEU A 595 -3.12 26.46 10.59
N PRO A 596 -2.76 26.01 9.37
CA PRO A 596 -1.51 26.42 8.75
C PRO A 596 -1.54 27.91 8.42
N PRO A 597 -0.39 28.62 8.43
CA PRO A 597 -0.34 30.06 8.12
C PRO A 597 -0.92 30.42 6.75
N SER A 598 -0.94 29.49 5.80
CA SER A 598 -1.53 29.67 4.47
C SER A 598 -3.05 29.85 4.47
N TRP A 599 -3.72 29.59 5.59
CA TRP A 599 -5.16 29.85 5.72
C TRP A 599 -5.47 31.36 5.71
N GLU A 600 -4.59 32.18 6.31
CA GLU A 600 -4.70 33.65 6.36
C GLU A 600 -4.34 34.34 5.03
N ASP A 601 -3.69 33.63 4.10
CA ASP A 601 -3.32 34.12 2.77
C ASP A 601 -3.89 33.19 1.68
N PRO A 602 -5.19 33.34 1.33
CA PRO A 602 -5.84 32.53 0.30
C PRO A 602 -5.20 32.67 -1.09
N GLU A 603 -4.51 33.79 -1.36
CA GLU A 603 -3.87 34.07 -2.66
C GLU A 603 -2.51 33.37 -2.81
N SER A 604 -1.91 32.98 -1.69
CA SER A 604 -0.69 32.16 -1.72
C SER A 604 -0.92 30.84 -2.49
N PRO A 605 0.13 30.27 -3.11
CA PRO A 605 0.02 28.97 -3.80
C PRO A 605 -0.59 27.87 -2.92
N TYR A 606 -0.28 27.87 -1.62
CA TYR A 606 -0.82 26.90 -0.66
C TYR A 606 -2.21 27.25 -0.19
N GLY A 607 -2.51 28.54 0.04
CA GLY A 607 -3.84 29.02 0.38
C GLY A 607 -4.86 28.63 -0.67
N ARG A 608 -4.55 28.81 -1.97
CA ARG A 608 -5.46 28.41 -3.06
C ARG A 608 -5.79 26.92 -3.06
N ILE A 609 -4.82 26.06 -2.74
CA ILE A 609 -5.07 24.60 -2.64
C ILE A 609 -5.91 24.31 -1.40
N LEU A 610 -5.51 24.87 -0.26
CA LEU A 610 -6.18 24.68 1.02
C LEU A 610 -7.66 25.10 0.95
N TRP A 611 -7.95 26.31 0.49
CA TRP A 611 -9.30 26.85 0.36
C TRP A 611 -10.15 26.12 -0.70
N LYS A 612 -9.52 25.58 -1.75
CA LYS A 612 -10.21 24.74 -2.73
C LYS A 612 -10.60 23.38 -2.14
N GLU A 613 -9.74 22.79 -1.33
CA GLU A 613 -9.99 21.49 -0.67
C GLU A 613 -10.94 21.61 0.52
N HIS A 614 -10.93 22.76 1.22
CA HIS A 614 -11.63 22.99 2.47
C HIS A 614 -12.50 24.26 2.44
N PRO A 615 -13.63 24.28 1.69
CA PRO A 615 -14.49 25.46 1.59
C PRO A 615 -15.07 25.94 2.92
N TRP A 616 -15.24 25.02 3.89
CA TRP A 616 -15.74 25.30 5.24
C TRP A 616 -14.86 26.28 6.04
N LEU A 617 -13.63 26.56 5.58
CA LEU A 617 -12.79 27.59 6.15
C LEU A 617 -13.44 28.99 6.12
N SER A 618 -14.39 29.24 5.20
CA SER A 618 -15.15 30.50 5.19
C SER A 618 -15.90 30.75 6.50
N GLU A 619 -16.41 29.70 7.15
CA GLU A 619 -17.13 29.81 8.42
C GLU A 619 -16.19 30.25 9.56
N VAL A 620 -14.94 29.77 9.54
CA VAL A 620 -13.90 30.21 10.47
C VAL A 620 -13.56 31.69 10.25
N LEU A 621 -13.61 32.16 8.99
CA LEU A 621 -13.25 33.53 8.64
C LEU A 621 -14.34 34.50 9.10
N GLU A 622 -15.60 34.15 8.85
CA GLU A 622 -16.75 34.90 9.35
C GLU A 622 -16.75 35.00 10.88
N TYR A 623 -16.30 33.96 11.58
CA TYR A 623 -16.11 34.01 13.03
C TYR A 623 -15.06 35.05 13.43
N THR A 624 -13.88 35.04 12.79
CA THR A 624 -12.81 36.00 13.09
C THR A 624 -13.23 37.45 12.86
N GLU A 625 -13.97 37.72 11.79
CA GLU A 625 -14.46 39.06 11.46
C GLU A 625 -15.52 39.57 12.43
N ARG A 626 -16.29 38.67 13.06
CA ARG A 626 -17.28 39.02 14.10
C ARG A 626 -16.66 39.24 15.47
N ALA A 627 -15.55 38.56 15.75
CA ALA A 627 -14.83 38.66 17.03
C ALA A 627 -13.88 39.87 17.11
N SER A 628 -13.43 40.39 15.95
CA SER A 628 -12.65 41.63 15.81
C SER A 628 -13.52 42.88 15.82
#